data_AF-A0A3D4UAQ9-F1
#
_entry.id   AF-A0A3D4UAQ9-F1
#
_cell.length_a   1.000
_cell.length_b   1.000
_cell.length_c   1.000
_cell.angle_alpha   90.00
_cell.angle_beta   90.00
_cell.angle_gamma   90.00
#
_symmetry.space_group_name_H-M   'P 1'
#
loop_
_entity.id
_entity.type
_entity.pdbx_description
1 polymer ?
#
loop_
_entity_poly.entity_id
_entity_poly.type
_entity_poly.pdbx_seq_one_letter_code
_entity_poly.pdbx_strand_id
1 'polypeptide(L)'
;MGWLVYLIVFALGGLGGWLLAKSRNPDTRVRELEAHLTDLQGKYDHYQDSVTQHFATSAQLTNALTTSFRELHQHVQQGAQSLCSDSKRHGSSNPANAFISLDAPRNGLGHAALLNDDSYLSSVEPPRDYATKKPSDKGTLDEDFGFRD
;
A
#
# COMPACT_ATOMS: atom_id res chain seq x y z
N MET A 1 -20.83 -2.78 75.09
CA MET A 1 -19.88 -1.63 74.92
C MET A 1 -18.99 -1.72 73.67
N GLY A 2 -18.92 -2.84 72.93
CA GLY A 2 -18.08 -2.94 71.72
C GLY A 2 -18.63 -2.30 70.44
N TRP A 3 -19.94 -2.03 70.36
CA TRP A 3 -20.59 -1.48 69.15
C TRP A 3 -20.07 -0.10 68.73
N LEU A 4 -19.63 0.73 69.70
CA LEU A 4 -19.04 2.04 69.47
C LEU A 4 -17.71 1.98 68.72
N VAL A 5 -16.90 0.95 68.97
CA VAL A 5 -15.59 0.78 68.31
C VAL A 5 -15.79 0.49 66.82
N TYR A 6 -16.78 -0.34 66.47
CA TYR A 6 -17.13 -0.61 65.08
C TYR A 6 -17.62 0.64 64.34
N LEU A 7 -18.40 1.50 64.99
CA LEU A 7 -18.85 2.77 64.39
C LEU A 7 -17.70 3.74 64.12
N ILE A 8 -16.72 3.82 65.04
CA ILE A 8 -15.56 4.70 64.87
C ILE A 8 -14.67 4.20 63.72
N VAL A 9 -14.43 2.90 63.63
CA VAL A 9 -13.64 2.31 62.53
C VAL A 9 -14.35 2.49 61.19
N PHE A 10 -15.68 2.32 61.16
CA PHE A 10 -16.47 2.57 59.95
C PHE A 10 -16.42 4.04 59.51
N ALA A 11 -16.54 4.97 60.46
CA ALA A 11 -16.45 6.40 60.18
C ALA A 11 -15.05 6.79 59.65
N LEU A 12 -13.99 6.30 60.27
CA LEU A 12 -12.61 6.56 59.83
C LEU A 12 -12.30 5.93 58.46
N GLY A 13 -12.76 4.69 58.24
CA GLY A 13 -12.62 4.01 56.95
C GLY A 13 -13.41 4.71 55.84
N GLY A 14 -14.63 5.15 56.13
CA GLY A 14 -15.45 5.92 55.20
C GLY A 14 -14.85 7.28 54.85
N LEU A 15 -14.34 8.01 55.85
CA LEU A 15 -13.69 9.30 55.63
C LEU A 15 -12.38 9.16 54.82
N GLY A 16 -11.57 8.15 55.15
CA GLY A 16 -10.34 7.84 54.42
C GLY A 16 -10.61 7.39 52.98
N GLY A 17 -11.61 6.54 52.78
CA GLY A 17 -12.04 6.11 51.45
C GLY A 17 -12.57 7.27 50.61
N TRP A 18 -13.35 8.18 51.20
CA TRP A 18 -13.89 9.35 50.51
C TRP A 18 -12.79 10.34 50.10
N LEU A 19 -11.81 10.59 50.96
CA LEU A 19 -10.68 11.47 50.63
C LEU A 19 -9.82 10.90 49.49
N LEU A 20 -9.56 9.59 49.49
CA LEU A 20 -8.83 8.93 48.41
C LEU A 20 -9.63 8.92 47.09
N ALA A 21 -10.94 8.68 47.15
CA ALA A 21 -11.81 8.74 45.98
C ALA A 21 -11.89 10.15 45.38
N LYS A 22 -11.92 11.19 46.22
CA LYS A 22 -11.90 12.59 45.78
C LYS A 22 -10.55 13.03 45.21
N SER A 23 -9.44 12.46 45.68
CA SER A 23 -8.09 12.76 45.18
C SER A 23 -7.84 12.15 43.79
N ARG A 24 -8.47 11.02 43.48
CA ARG A 24 -8.49 10.47 42.12
C ARG A 24 -9.39 11.35 41.25
N ASN A 25 -8.82 12.29 40.51
CA ASN A 25 -9.52 13.03 39.46
C ASN A 25 -9.63 12.14 38.19
N PRO A 26 -10.77 11.47 37.92
CA PRO A 26 -10.92 10.65 36.71
C PRO A 26 -10.91 11.51 35.44
N ASP A 27 -11.38 12.76 35.53
CA ASP A 27 -11.57 13.65 34.38
C ASP A 27 -10.28 13.97 33.63
N THR A 28 -9.14 14.01 34.32
CA THR A 28 -7.84 14.30 33.67
C THR A 28 -7.37 13.12 32.82
N ARG A 29 -7.55 11.89 33.30
CA ARG A 29 -7.19 10.66 32.57
C ARG A 29 -8.12 10.42 31.38
N VAL A 30 -9.42 10.66 31.55
CA VAL A 30 -10.39 10.56 30.45
C VAL A 30 -10.06 11.59 29.37
N ARG A 31 -9.79 12.84 29.76
CA ARG A 31 -9.42 13.90 28.80
C ARG A 31 -8.08 13.65 28.10
N GLU A 32 -7.10 13.07 28.79
CA GLU A 32 -5.84 12.63 28.20
C GLU A 32 -6.07 11.53 27.15
N LEU A 33 -6.92 10.54 27.45
CA LEU A 33 -7.27 9.48 26.50
C LEU A 33 -8.05 10.03 25.28
N GLU A 34 -9.01 10.91 25.48
CA GLU A 34 -9.76 11.56 24.39
C GLU A 34 -8.82 12.38 23.48
N ALA A 35 -7.88 13.11 24.07
CA ALA A 35 -6.86 13.83 23.32
C ALA A 35 -5.95 12.88 22.53
N HIS A 36 -5.54 11.75 23.12
CA HIS A 36 -4.75 10.74 22.42
C HIS A 36 -5.50 10.11 21.25
N LEU A 37 -6.80 9.80 21.42
CA LEU A 37 -7.61 9.26 20.34
C LEU A 37 -7.77 10.26 19.19
N THR A 38 -8.00 11.53 19.53
CA THR A 38 -8.12 12.62 18.54
C THR A 38 -6.80 12.82 17.78
N ASP A 39 -5.66 12.78 18.48
CA ASP A 39 -4.33 12.88 17.88
C ASP A 39 -4.02 11.68 16.96
N LEU A 40 -4.36 10.46 17.38
CA LEU A 40 -4.19 9.26 16.55
C LEU A 40 -5.05 9.32 15.29
N GLN A 41 -6.30 9.75 15.43
CA GLN A 41 -7.21 9.92 14.29
C GLN A 41 -6.66 10.98 13.32
N GLY A 42 -6.20 12.12 13.82
CA GLY A 42 -5.59 13.16 12.98
C GLY A 42 -4.33 12.70 12.26
N LYS A 43 -3.48 11.87 12.91
CA LYS A 43 -2.32 11.26 12.28
C LYS A 43 -2.70 10.27 11.17
N TYR A 44 -3.76 9.52 11.38
CA TYR A 44 -4.26 8.57 10.39
C TYR A 44 -4.80 9.28 9.14
N ASP A 45 -5.61 10.33 9.34
CA ASP A 45 -6.15 11.15 8.24
C ASP A 45 -5.00 11.81 7.46
N HIS A 46 -4.01 12.39 8.17
CA HIS A 46 -2.84 12.98 7.53
C HIS A 46 -2.01 11.96 6.73
N TYR A 47 -1.87 10.74 7.25
CA TYR A 47 -1.18 9.66 6.53
C TYR A 47 -1.94 9.28 5.25
N GLN A 48 -3.27 9.13 5.31
CA GLN A 48 -4.08 8.83 4.14
C GLN A 48 -3.96 9.92 3.06
N ASP A 49 -4.00 11.19 3.46
CA ASP A 49 -3.82 12.32 2.56
C ASP A 49 -2.43 12.32 1.91
N SER A 50 -1.39 12.11 2.70
CA SER A 50 0.01 12.07 2.23
C SER A 50 0.24 10.94 1.22
N VAL A 51 -0.28 9.75 1.50
CA VAL A 51 -0.20 8.60 0.58
C VAL A 51 -0.94 8.90 -0.73
N THR A 52 -2.15 9.45 -0.63
CA THR A 52 -2.96 9.81 -1.80
C THR A 52 -2.23 10.83 -2.67
N GLN A 53 -1.67 11.87 -2.07
CA GLN A 53 -0.90 12.89 -2.78
C GLN A 53 0.38 12.32 -3.41
N HIS A 54 1.08 11.43 -2.71
CA HIS A 54 2.31 10.79 -3.21
C HIS A 54 2.04 9.91 -4.44
N PHE A 55 0.98 9.10 -4.40
CA PHE A 55 0.60 8.25 -5.53
C PHE A 55 -0.01 9.03 -6.69
N ALA A 56 -0.75 10.12 -6.42
CA ALA A 56 -1.20 11.04 -7.46
C ALA A 56 -0.01 11.66 -8.22
N THR A 57 0.99 12.14 -7.47
CA THR A 57 2.22 12.70 -8.05
C THR A 57 3.02 11.64 -8.81
N SER A 58 3.16 10.44 -8.24
CA SER A 58 3.83 9.32 -8.88
C SER A 58 3.16 8.92 -10.19
N ALA A 59 1.82 8.84 -10.23
CA ALA A 59 1.07 8.52 -11.44
C ALA A 59 1.26 9.57 -12.53
N GLN A 60 1.36 10.86 -12.17
CA GLN A 60 1.70 11.93 -13.13
C GLN A 60 3.12 11.74 -13.68
N LEU A 61 4.09 11.45 -12.81
CA LEU A 61 5.48 11.26 -13.21
C LEU A 61 5.68 10.02 -14.09
N THR A 62 5.01 8.91 -13.77
CA THR A 62 5.02 7.69 -14.59
C THR A 62 4.38 7.93 -15.97
N ASN A 63 3.31 8.73 -16.05
CA ASN A 63 2.74 9.13 -17.34
C ASN A 63 3.70 9.99 -18.16
N ALA A 64 4.38 10.96 -17.53
CA ALA A 64 5.40 11.77 -18.18
C ALA A 64 6.55 10.89 -18.72
N LEU A 65 7.06 9.97 -17.91
CA LEU A 65 8.09 9.00 -18.32
C LEU A 65 7.62 8.16 -19.52
N THR A 66 6.39 7.63 -19.46
CA THR A 66 5.82 6.83 -20.55
C THR A 66 5.73 7.64 -21.84
N THR A 67 5.37 8.91 -21.75
CA THR A 67 5.31 9.83 -22.89
C THR A 67 6.69 10.06 -23.48
N SER A 68 7.69 10.39 -22.66
CA SER A 68 9.07 10.55 -23.11
C SER A 68 9.67 9.27 -23.72
N PHE A 69 9.31 8.10 -23.19
CA PHE A 69 9.71 6.82 -23.80
C PHE A 69 9.11 6.62 -25.19
N ARG A 70 7.82 6.97 -25.38
CA ARG A 70 7.18 6.92 -26.70
C ARG A 70 7.83 7.90 -27.69
N GLU A 71 8.12 9.12 -27.25
CA GLU A 71 8.79 10.13 -28.07
C GLU A 71 10.19 9.67 -28.51
N LEU A 72 10.98 9.11 -27.58
CA LEU A 72 12.28 8.50 -27.89
C LEU A 72 12.11 7.40 -28.94
N HIS A 73 11.16 6.49 -28.72
CA HIS A 73 10.91 5.38 -29.64
C HIS A 73 10.55 5.89 -31.05
N GLN A 74 9.67 6.87 -31.14
CA GLN A 74 9.31 7.52 -32.40
C GLN A 74 10.53 8.19 -33.06
N HIS A 75 11.38 8.86 -32.28
CA HIS A 75 12.60 9.47 -32.79
C HIS A 75 13.56 8.42 -33.37
N VAL A 76 13.72 7.28 -32.70
CA VAL A 76 14.55 6.16 -33.19
C VAL A 76 13.96 5.57 -34.47
N GLN A 77 12.64 5.38 -34.55
CA GLN A 77 11.98 4.91 -35.77
C GLN A 77 12.18 5.88 -36.95
N GLN A 78 12.02 7.19 -36.72
CA GLN A 78 12.26 8.22 -37.73
C GLN A 78 13.73 8.29 -38.16
N GLY A 79 14.65 8.19 -37.20
CA GLY A 79 16.10 8.13 -37.46
C GLY A 79 16.47 6.88 -38.28
N ALA A 80 15.93 5.73 -37.92
CA ALA A 80 16.11 4.49 -38.65
C ALA A 80 15.60 4.61 -40.10
N GLN A 81 14.39 5.14 -40.31
CA GLN A 81 13.84 5.34 -41.65
C GLN A 81 14.67 6.32 -42.49
N SER A 82 15.02 7.49 -41.94
CA SER A 82 15.76 8.53 -42.67
C SER A 82 17.21 8.15 -42.96
N LEU A 83 17.91 7.51 -42.03
CA LEU A 83 19.31 7.12 -42.20
C LEU A 83 19.46 5.83 -43.01
N CYS A 84 18.46 4.95 -43.00
CA CYS A 84 18.53 3.66 -43.70
C CYS A 84 17.61 3.59 -44.93
N SER A 85 17.05 4.70 -45.40
CA SER A 85 16.27 4.76 -46.66
C SER A 85 17.13 4.62 -47.92
N ASP A 86 18.43 4.35 -47.81
CA ASP A 86 19.30 4.14 -48.96
C ASP A 86 18.77 3.01 -49.86
N SER A 87 18.54 3.34 -51.12
CA SER A 87 17.84 2.47 -52.06
C SER A 87 18.59 1.18 -52.39
N LYS A 88 19.89 1.14 -52.10
CA LYS A 88 20.73 -0.06 -52.26
C LYS A 88 20.55 -1.09 -51.15
N ARG A 89 19.90 -0.76 -50.03
CA ARG A 89 19.73 -1.62 -48.85
C ARG A 89 18.25 -1.92 -48.55
N HIS A 90 17.40 -2.09 -49.56
CA HIS A 90 15.97 -2.38 -49.38
C HIS A 90 15.64 -3.84 -48.95
N GLY A 91 16.62 -4.65 -48.53
CA GLY A 91 16.43 -6.05 -48.13
C GLY A 91 16.30 -6.26 -46.62
N SER A 92 16.17 -7.52 -46.19
CA SER A 92 16.17 -7.93 -44.77
C SER A 92 17.44 -7.57 -43.99
N SER A 93 18.52 -7.18 -44.70
CA SER A 93 19.77 -6.68 -44.13
C SER A 93 19.75 -5.20 -43.74
N ASN A 94 18.62 -4.52 -43.93
CA ASN A 94 18.46 -3.14 -43.50
C ASN A 94 18.32 -3.05 -41.96
N PRO A 95 19.25 -2.38 -41.26
CA PRO A 95 19.19 -2.27 -39.80
C PRO A 95 17.95 -1.53 -39.30
N ALA A 96 17.28 -0.72 -40.14
CA ALA A 96 16.05 -0.03 -39.74
C ALA A 96 14.86 -0.96 -39.52
N ASN A 97 14.79 -2.11 -40.19
CA ASN A 97 13.68 -3.04 -40.02
C ASN A 97 13.60 -3.60 -38.59
N ALA A 98 14.73 -3.76 -37.91
CA ALA A 98 14.79 -4.22 -36.52
C ALA A 98 14.24 -3.19 -35.51
N PHE A 99 14.31 -1.89 -35.84
CA PHE A 99 13.79 -0.82 -34.98
C PHE A 99 12.33 -0.48 -35.29
N ILE A 100 11.90 -0.66 -36.54
CA ILE A 100 10.50 -0.49 -36.93
C ILE A 100 9.62 -1.61 -36.35
N SER A 101 10.14 -2.84 -36.28
CA SER A 101 9.42 -3.98 -35.68
C SER A 101 9.27 -3.91 -34.16
N LEU A 102 9.97 -2.99 -33.49
CA LEU A 102 9.84 -2.75 -32.06
C LEU A 102 8.57 -1.97 -31.67
N ASP A 103 7.65 -1.72 -32.62
CA ASP A 103 6.40 -0.98 -32.41
C ASP A 103 5.70 -1.45 -31.12
N ALA A 104 5.88 -0.66 -30.06
CA ALA A 104 5.14 -0.85 -28.83
C ALA A 104 3.66 -0.68 -29.19
N PRO A 105 2.78 -1.64 -28.86
CA PRO A 105 1.40 -1.60 -29.30
C PRO A 105 0.83 -0.23 -28.96
N ARG A 106 0.45 0.53 -29.99
CA ARG A 106 -0.10 1.89 -29.89
C ARG A 106 -1.34 1.97 -28.99
N ASN A 107 -1.90 0.81 -28.62
CA ASN A 107 -3.07 0.60 -27.78
C ASN A 107 -2.81 -0.07 -26.41
N GLY A 108 -1.55 -0.30 -25.98
CA GLY A 108 -1.28 -1.24 -24.88
C GLY A 108 -0.95 -0.69 -23.49
N LEU A 109 -0.50 0.57 -23.37
CA LEU A 109 0.00 1.13 -22.09
C LEU A 109 -1.00 2.07 -21.40
N GLY A 110 -2.26 1.99 -21.79
CA GLY A 110 -3.38 2.74 -21.22
C GLY A 110 -4.52 1.80 -20.87
N HIS A 111 -4.29 0.83 -19.99
CA HIS A 111 -5.38 0.16 -19.32
C HIS A 111 -5.52 0.77 -17.92
N ALA A 112 -6.08 1.99 -17.89
CA ALA A 112 -7.12 2.20 -16.90
C ALA A 112 -8.11 1.04 -17.10
N ALA A 113 -8.26 0.21 -16.07
CA ALA A 113 -9.04 -1.00 -16.07
C ALA A 113 -10.27 -0.91 -17.01
N LEU A 114 -10.19 -1.57 -18.17
CA LEU A 114 -11.40 -2.08 -18.77
C LEU A 114 -11.81 -3.24 -17.86
N LEU A 115 -12.72 -2.95 -16.94
CA LEU A 115 -13.31 -3.83 -15.94
C LEU A 115 -14.12 -5.00 -16.54
N ASN A 116 -13.79 -5.45 -17.75
CA ASN A 116 -14.58 -6.43 -18.50
C ASN A 116 -13.75 -7.47 -19.28
N ASP A 117 -12.43 -7.50 -19.13
CA ASP A 117 -11.60 -8.58 -19.69
C ASP A 117 -10.84 -9.30 -18.57
N ASP A 118 -11.52 -10.23 -17.90
CA ASP A 118 -11.00 -11.09 -16.83
C ASP A 118 -9.89 -12.05 -17.31
N SER A 119 -9.65 -12.13 -18.62
CA SER A 119 -8.70 -13.08 -19.20
C SER A 119 -7.24 -12.77 -18.82
N TYR A 120 -6.88 -11.49 -18.66
CA TYR A 120 -5.51 -11.09 -18.30
C TYR A 120 -5.25 -11.14 -16.79
N LEU A 121 -6.27 -10.94 -15.95
CA LEU A 121 -6.14 -11.04 -14.49
C LEU A 121 -6.07 -12.49 -14.01
N SER A 122 -6.59 -13.44 -14.80
CA SER A 122 -6.56 -14.87 -14.46
C SER A 122 -5.15 -15.48 -14.48
N SER A 123 -4.20 -14.90 -15.24
CA SER A 123 -2.83 -15.42 -15.33
C SER A 123 -1.84 -14.77 -14.35
N VAL A 124 -2.25 -13.69 -13.68
CA VAL A 124 -1.42 -12.95 -12.73
C VAL A 124 -1.91 -13.28 -11.32
N GLU A 125 -1.56 -14.47 -10.83
CA GLU A 125 -1.85 -14.81 -9.44
C GLU A 125 -0.91 -14.01 -8.52
N PRO A 126 -1.44 -13.26 -7.54
CA PRO A 126 -0.60 -12.50 -6.62
C PRO A 126 0.33 -13.42 -5.83
N PRO A 127 1.48 -12.90 -5.32
CA PRO A 127 2.37 -13.69 -4.49
C PRO A 127 1.62 -14.32 -3.32
N ARG A 128 1.65 -15.65 -3.22
CA ARG A 128 0.94 -16.42 -2.20
C ARG A 128 1.47 -16.22 -0.78
N ASP A 129 2.58 -15.48 -0.63
CA ASP A 129 3.26 -15.21 0.63
C ASP A 129 2.46 -14.30 1.59
N TYR A 130 1.47 -13.55 1.10
CA TYR A 130 0.64 -12.68 1.94
C TYR A 130 -0.69 -13.33 2.39
N ALA A 131 -1.00 -14.55 1.95
CA ALA A 131 -2.26 -15.21 2.32
C ALA A 131 -2.21 -15.69 3.77
N THR A 132 -3.21 -15.29 4.57
CA THR A 132 -3.36 -15.75 5.96
C THR A 132 -3.59 -17.27 5.97
N LYS A 133 -2.63 -18.04 6.51
CA LYS A 133 -2.73 -19.49 6.66
C LYS A 133 -3.74 -19.86 7.74
N LYS A 134 -4.50 -20.94 7.55
CA LYS A 134 -5.38 -21.48 8.61
C LYS A 134 -4.50 -22.11 9.70
N PRO A 135 -4.98 -22.26 10.94
CA PRO A 135 -4.20 -22.85 12.04
C PRO A 135 -3.70 -24.28 11.79
N SER A 136 -4.34 -24.99 10.85
CA SER A 136 -3.98 -26.35 10.44
C SER A 136 -3.04 -26.40 9.22
N ASP A 137 -2.78 -25.26 8.57
CA ASP A 137 -1.93 -25.21 7.38
C ASP A 137 -0.46 -25.06 7.78
N LYS A 138 0.37 -25.99 7.31
CA LYS A 138 1.81 -26.00 7.55
C LYS A 138 2.49 -24.77 6.91
N GLY A 139 3.43 -24.20 7.66
CA GLY A 139 4.17 -23.01 7.27
C GLY A 139 5.21 -23.29 6.19
N THR A 140 5.72 -22.23 5.55
CA THR A 140 6.85 -22.31 4.60
C THR A 140 8.18 -22.68 5.29
N LEU A 141 8.19 -22.69 6.62
CA LEU A 141 9.31 -23.12 7.47
C LEU A 141 9.07 -24.48 8.13
N ASP A 142 7.98 -25.16 7.78
CA ASP A 142 7.71 -26.51 8.25
C ASP A 142 8.71 -27.49 7.63
N GLU A 143 9.18 -28.47 8.40
CA GLU A 143 10.19 -29.43 7.95
C GLU A 143 9.72 -30.33 6.80
N ASP A 144 8.40 -30.48 6.64
CA ASP A 144 7.79 -31.21 5.54
C ASP A 144 7.46 -30.31 4.32
N PHE A 145 7.80 -29.01 4.36
CA PHE A 145 7.48 -28.07 3.28
C PHE A 145 8.24 -28.43 1.99
N GLY A 146 7.50 -28.87 0.98
CA GLY A 146 8.06 -29.25 -0.33
C GLY A 146 8.40 -30.72 -0.47
N PHE A 147 8.21 -31.54 0.57
CA PHE A 147 8.31 -32.99 0.49
C PHE A 147 6.93 -33.59 0.23
N ARG A 148 6.81 -34.33 -0.88
CA ARG A 148 5.63 -35.15 -1.20
C ARG A 148 6.09 -36.59 -1.21
N ASP A 149 5.53 -37.40 -0.32
CA ASP A 149 5.46 -38.84 -0.52
C ASP A 149 4.45 -39.18 -1.64
#